data_AF-A0AA43C4I9-F1
#
_entry.id   AF-A0AA43C4I9-F1
#
_cell.length_a   1.000
_cell.length_b   1.000
_cell.length_c   1.000
_cell.angle_alpha   90.00
_cell.angle_beta   90.00
_cell.angle_gamma   90.00
#
_symmetry.space_group_name_H-M   'P 1'
#
loop_
_entity.id
_entity.type
_entity.pdbx_description
1 polymer ?
#
loop_
_entity_poly.entity_id
_entity_poly.type
_entity_poly.pdbx_seq_one_letter_code
_entity_poly.pdbx_strand_id
1 'polypeptide(L)'
;MPARSGCAKAALFGCGGLLVLLLVAVGIFLFKIREITVWTFGVMEQQIMARLPPGTSDEDALRIRRGFDGVVEAIFDDTVDPQALQQLRPVVLRFADPQKSPRPEDVERLIELLEQASGLPPPPALPEGVSERSAPQPGLSA
;
A
#
# COMPACT_ATOMS: atom_id res chain seq x y z
N MET A 1 16.44 3.76 58.58
CA MET A 1 16.28 2.83 57.44
C MET A 1 17.38 3.13 56.44
N PRO A 2 18.34 2.21 56.19
CA PRO A 2 19.48 2.50 55.34
C PRO A 2 19.05 2.69 53.89
N ALA A 3 19.36 3.87 53.33
CA ALA A 3 19.12 4.21 51.94
C ALA A 3 20.00 3.34 51.03
N ARG A 4 19.36 2.45 50.25
CA ARG A 4 20.01 1.67 49.19
C ARG A 4 20.34 2.60 48.01
N SER A 5 21.48 3.28 48.08
CA SER A 5 22.03 4.17 47.04
C SER A 5 22.68 3.43 45.85
N GLY A 6 22.51 2.11 45.73
CA GLY A 6 23.17 1.27 44.71
C GLY A 6 22.44 1.12 43.37
N CYS A 7 21.10 1.21 43.32
CA CYS A 7 20.34 0.97 42.08
C CYS A 7 20.32 2.17 41.12
N ALA A 8 20.54 3.40 41.61
CA ALA A 8 20.44 4.60 40.78
C ALA A 8 21.56 4.71 39.73
N LYS A 9 22.80 4.31 40.07
CA LYS A 9 23.94 4.38 39.13
C LYS A 9 23.85 3.35 38.01
N ALA A 10 23.34 2.14 38.28
CA ALA A 10 23.14 1.11 37.25
C ALA A 10 21.97 1.44 36.31
N ALA A 11 20.91 2.06 36.83
CA ALA A 11 19.78 2.53 36.01
C ALA A 11 20.19 3.67 35.05
N LEU A 12 21.13 4.54 35.43
CA LEU A 12 21.61 5.63 34.55
C LEU A 12 22.43 5.12 33.36
N PHE A 13 23.26 4.09 33.53
CA PHE A 13 24.00 3.50 32.40
C PHE A 13 23.09 2.68 31.48
N GLY A 14 22.08 1.99 32.03
CA GLY A 14 21.09 1.27 31.23
C GLY A 14 20.16 2.21 30.46
N CYS A 15 19.56 3.19 31.14
CA CYS A 15 18.58 4.09 30.55
C CYS A 15 19.24 5.15 29.64
N GLY A 16 20.42 5.66 30.02
CA GLY A 16 21.20 6.57 29.19
C GLY A 16 21.71 5.90 27.91
N GLY A 17 22.22 4.67 28.01
CA GLY A 17 22.62 3.88 26.84
C GLY A 17 21.45 3.57 25.92
N LEU A 18 20.29 3.19 26.48
CA LEU A 18 19.06 2.98 25.72
C LEU A 18 18.62 4.24 24.99
N LEU A 19 18.63 5.41 25.65
CA LEU A 19 18.26 6.70 25.05
C LEU A 19 19.15 7.06 23.87
N VAL A 20 20.47 6.87 23.99
CA VAL A 20 21.42 7.11 22.89
C VAL A 20 21.13 6.18 21.72
N LEU A 21 20.88 4.90 21.99
CA LEU A 21 20.56 3.91 20.95
C LEU A 21 19.22 4.24 20.26
N LEU A 22 18.23 4.70 21.02
CA LEU A 22 16.94 5.15 20.52
C LEU A 22 17.09 6.40 19.64
N LEU A 23 17.92 7.37 20.04
CA LEU A 23 18.22 8.55 19.22
C LEU A 23 18.91 8.20 17.91
N VAL A 24 19.88 7.28 17.93
CA VAL A 24 20.55 6.79 16.72
C VAL A 24 19.55 6.06 15.81
N ALA A 25 18.69 5.20 16.38
CA ALA A 25 17.66 4.51 15.63
C ALA A 25 16.67 5.49 14.98
N VAL A 26 16.20 6.50 15.71
CA VAL A 26 15.33 7.56 15.17
C VAL A 26 16.04 8.33 14.07
N GLY A 27 17.31 8.69 14.26
CA GLY A 27 18.10 9.37 13.23
C GLY A 27 18.18 8.56 11.94
N ILE A 28 18.53 7.27 12.03
CA ILE A 28 18.56 6.36 10.87
C ILE A 28 17.17 6.26 10.24
N PHE A 29 16.12 6.15 11.05
CA PHE A 29 14.75 6.04 10.58
C PHE A 29 14.32 7.26 9.77
N LEU A 30 14.67 8.48 10.21
CA LEU A 30 14.36 9.71 9.48
C LEU A 30 15.09 9.79 8.13
N PHE A 31 16.35 9.34 8.05
CA PHE A 31 17.10 9.32 6.78
C PHE A 31 16.60 8.25 5.81
N LYS A 32 16.08 7.13 6.34
CA LYS A 32 15.64 5.96 5.54
C LYS A 32 14.13 5.88 5.34
N ILE A 33 13.36 6.83 5.88
CA ILE A 33 11.89 6.76 5.86
C ILE A 33 11.36 6.65 4.43
N ARG A 34 11.97 7.36 3.47
CA ARG A 34 11.57 7.30 2.07
C ARG A 34 11.72 5.90 1.48
N GLU A 35 12.88 5.29 1.68
CA GLU A 35 13.19 3.96 1.17
C GLU A 35 12.32 2.88 1.84
N ILE A 36 12.11 3.00 3.16
CA ILE A 36 11.26 2.10 3.93
C ILE A 36 9.80 2.21 3.48
N THR A 37 9.28 3.42 3.28
CA THR A 37 7.91 3.64 2.82
C THR A 37 7.70 3.05 1.43
N VAL A 38 8.57 3.37 0.47
CA VAL A 38 8.49 2.81 -0.90
C VAL A 38 8.54 1.28 -0.86
N TRP A 39 9.47 0.71 -0.08
CA TRP A 39 9.59 -0.75 0.05
C TRP A 39 8.33 -1.36 0.67
N THR A 40 7.80 -0.76 1.74
CA THR A 40 6.61 -1.28 2.44
C THR A 40 5.38 -1.27 1.53
N PHE A 41 5.16 -0.17 0.80
CA PHE A 41 4.06 -0.08 -0.15
C PHE A 41 4.24 -1.02 -1.34
N GLY A 42 5.46 -1.20 -1.86
CA GLY A 42 5.73 -2.17 -2.92
C GLY A 42 5.46 -3.63 -2.49
N VAL A 43 5.80 -3.98 -1.25
CA VAL A 43 5.45 -5.32 -0.70
C VAL A 43 3.93 -5.47 -0.58
N MET A 44 3.23 -4.42 -0.15
CA MET A 44 1.77 -4.43 -0.02
C MET A 44 1.07 -4.55 -1.38
N GLU A 45 1.53 -3.79 -2.39
CA GLU A 45 1.07 -3.87 -3.78
C GLU A 45 1.22 -5.31 -4.31
N GLN A 46 2.40 -5.92 -4.16
CA GLN A 46 2.65 -7.29 -4.63
C GLN A 46 1.73 -8.31 -3.97
N GLN A 47 1.48 -8.18 -2.66
CA GLN A 47 0.56 -9.08 -1.95
C GLN A 47 -0.88 -8.95 -2.44
N ILE A 48 -1.33 -7.72 -2.69
CA ILE A 48 -2.68 -7.46 -3.22
C ILE A 48 -2.80 -8.01 -4.63
N MET A 49 -1.83 -7.72 -5.51
CA MET A 49 -1.79 -8.20 -6.90
C MET A 49 -1.84 -9.74 -6.97
N ALA A 50 -1.10 -10.42 -6.09
CA ALA A 50 -1.09 -11.87 -6.03
C ALA A 50 -2.42 -12.48 -5.56
N ARG A 51 -3.30 -11.69 -4.95
CA ARG A 51 -4.59 -12.12 -4.42
C ARG A 51 -5.79 -11.54 -5.16
N LEU A 52 -5.58 -10.87 -6.29
CA LEU A 52 -6.68 -10.38 -7.10
C LEU A 52 -7.61 -11.54 -7.50
N PRO A 53 -8.94 -11.35 -7.42
CA PRO A 53 -9.89 -12.37 -7.81
C PRO A 53 -9.74 -12.70 -9.31
N PRO A 54 -9.95 -13.97 -9.71
CA PRO A 54 -9.92 -14.35 -11.11
C PRO A 54 -11.02 -13.59 -11.87
N GLY A 55 -10.63 -12.91 -12.95
CA GLY A 55 -11.53 -12.03 -13.71
C GLY A 55 -11.31 -10.53 -13.47
N THR A 56 -10.38 -10.15 -12.60
CA THR A 56 -9.89 -8.75 -12.55
C THR A 56 -9.26 -8.40 -13.89
N SER A 57 -9.65 -7.27 -14.48
CA SER A 57 -9.11 -6.83 -15.76
C SER A 57 -7.67 -6.35 -15.63
N ASP A 58 -6.90 -6.41 -16.73
CA ASP A 58 -5.55 -5.84 -16.76
C ASP A 58 -5.57 -4.31 -16.52
N GLU A 59 -6.68 -3.65 -16.90
CA GLU A 59 -6.90 -2.23 -16.65
C GLU A 59 -7.04 -1.94 -15.14
N ASP A 60 -7.85 -2.72 -14.43
CA ASP A 60 -8.02 -2.59 -12.97
C ASP A 60 -6.71 -2.85 -12.24
N ALA A 61 -5.98 -3.88 -12.64
CA ALA A 61 -4.65 -4.15 -12.07
C ALA A 61 -3.72 -2.93 -12.27
N LEU A 62 -3.71 -2.32 -13.47
CA LEU A 62 -2.89 -1.15 -13.75
C LEU A 62 -3.34 0.09 -12.95
N ARG A 63 -4.65 0.28 -12.75
CA ARG A 63 -5.21 1.34 -11.89
C ARG A 63 -4.76 1.19 -10.45
N ILE A 64 -4.79 -0.02 -9.90
CA ILE A 64 -4.33 -0.29 -8.53
C ILE A 64 -2.84 0.05 -8.40
N ARG A 65 -1.98 -0.36 -9.35
CA ARG A 65 -0.55 -0.04 -9.32
C ARG A 65 -0.31 1.47 -9.32
N ARG A 66 -0.95 2.18 -10.25
CA ARG A 66 -0.85 3.65 -10.33
C ARG A 66 -1.37 4.32 -9.07
N GLY A 67 -2.45 3.81 -8.49
CA GLY A 67 -2.99 4.31 -7.23
C GLY A 67 -2.00 4.14 -6.08
N PHE A 68 -1.30 3.02 -6.00
CA PHE A 68 -0.22 2.82 -5.02
C PHE A 68 0.94 3.79 -5.21
N ASP A 69 1.42 3.94 -6.44
CA ASP A 69 2.49 4.91 -6.77
C ASP A 69 2.07 6.34 -6.39
N GLY A 70 0.83 6.72 -6.72
CA GLY A 70 0.29 8.04 -6.40
C GLY A 70 0.12 8.28 -4.90
N VAL A 71 -0.27 7.27 -4.12
CA VAL A 71 -0.31 7.39 -2.65
C VAL A 71 1.09 7.56 -2.07
N VAL A 72 2.07 6.82 -2.58
CA VAL A 72 3.47 6.96 -2.15
C VAL A 72 4.00 8.36 -2.45
N GLU A 73 3.70 8.91 -3.63
CA GLU A 73 4.04 10.28 -4.01
C GLU A 73 3.34 11.30 -3.09
N ALA A 74 2.03 11.15 -2.88
CA ALA A 74 1.25 12.03 -1.99
C ALA A 74 1.73 12.02 -0.53
N ILE A 75 2.24 10.89 -0.04
CA ILE A 75 2.87 10.80 1.29
C ILE A 75 4.16 11.62 1.36
N PHE A 76 4.97 11.61 0.30
CA PHE A 76 6.22 12.38 0.28
C PHE A 76 6.00 13.88 0.06
N ASP A 77 4.91 14.23 -0.61
CA ASP A 77 4.51 15.61 -0.84
C ASP A 77 3.66 16.20 0.31
N ASP A 78 3.37 15.41 1.35
CA ASP A 78 2.50 15.79 2.48
C ASP A 78 1.08 16.22 2.04
N THR A 79 0.62 15.68 0.91
CA THR A 79 -0.69 15.97 0.30
C THR A 79 -1.69 14.84 0.47
N VAL A 80 -1.28 13.73 1.08
CA VAL A 80 -2.13 12.56 1.29
C VAL A 80 -3.31 12.88 2.21
N ASP A 81 -4.52 12.46 1.82
CA ASP A 81 -5.70 12.58 2.69
C ASP A 81 -5.63 11.53 3.83
N PRO A 82 -5.46 11.95 5.09
CA PRO A 82 -5.39 11.02 6.22
C PRO A 82 -6.71 10.26 6.43
N GLN A 83 -7.85 10.84 6.05
CA GLN A 83 -9.14 10.16 6.14
C GLN A 83 -9.26 9.06 5.08
N ALA A 84 -8.77 9.30 3.86
CA ALA A 84 -8.72 8.28 2.82
C ALA A 84 -7.81 7.09 3.21
N LEU A 85 -6.64 7.35 3.80
CA LEU A 85 -5.75 6.30 4.32
C LEU A 85 -6.43 5.44 5.40
N GLN A 86 -7.20 6.05 6.30
CA GLN A 86 -7.94 5.30 7.32
C GLN A 86 -9.01 4.39 6.71
N GLN A 87 -9.67 4.83 5.63
CA GLN A 87 -10.65 4.02 4.90
C GLN A 87 -10.00 2.90 4.08
N LEU A 88 -8.78 3.10 3.61
CA LEU A 88 -8.00 2.10 2.87
C LEU A 88 -7.62 0.89 3.75
N ARG A 89 -7.32 1.13 5.03
CA ARG A 89 -6.88 0.11 5.99
C ARG A 89 -7.76 -1.15 6.05
N PRO A 90 -9.08 -1.09 6.28
CA PRO A 90 -9.93 -2.28 6.35
C PRO A 90 -9.98 -3.07 5.04
N VAL A 91 -9.86 -2.38 3.90
CA VAL A 91 -9.86 -3.01 2.56
C VAL A 91 -8.56 -3.78 2.38
N VAL A 92 -7.41 -3.14 2.59
CA VAL A 92 -6.08 -3.78 2.52
C VAL A 92 -5.97 -4.98 3.47
N LEU A 93 -6.48 -4.86 4.69
CA LEU A 93 -6.51 -5.96 5.67
C LEU A 93 -7.26 -7.19 5.15
N ARG A 94 -8.30 -6.99 4.33
CA ARG A 94 -9.06 -8.09 3.72
C ARG A 94 -8.23 -8.82 2.66
N PHE A 95 -7.43 -8.09 1.87
CA PHE A 95 -6.48 -8.70 0.92
C PHE A 95 -5.32 -9.40 1.65
N ALA A 96 -4.91 -8.89 2.82
CA ALA A 96 -3.84 -9.50 3.63
C ALA A 96 -4.28 -10.80 4.33
N ASP A 97 -5.56 -10.93 4.71
CA ASP A 97 -6.11 -12.09 5.43
C ASP A 97 -6.11 -13.36 4.55
N PRO A 98 -5.26 -14.38 4.82
CA PRO A 98 -5.19 -15.58 3.99
C PRO A 98 -6.45 -16.44 4.03
N GLN A 99 -7.32 -16.23 5.02
CA GLN A 99 -8.57 -17.00 5.16
C GLN A 99 -9.72 -16.39 4.35
N LYS A 100 -9.55 -15.17 3.82
CA LYS A 100 -10.59 -14.46 3.08
C LYS A 100 -10.13 -14.25 1.65
N SER A 101 -10.93 -14.72 0.70
CA SER A 101 -10.76 -14.33 -0.70
C SER A 101 -11.39 -12.95 -0.91
N PRO A 102 -10.66 -11.98 -1.47
CA PRO A 102 -11.24 -10.69 -1.81
C PRO A 102 -12.31 -10.86 -2.89
N ARG A 103 -13.40 -10.11 -2.76
CA ARG A 103 -14.50 -10.10 -3.73
C ARG A 103 -14.22 -9.04 -4.80
N PRO A 104 -14.84 -9.13 -5.99
CA PRO A 104 -14.73 -8.10 -7.02
C PRO A 104 -15.09 -6.69 -6.50
N GLU A 105 -16.11 -6.61 -5.64
CA GLU A 105 -16.52 -5.38 -4.93
C GLU A 105 -15.38 -4.77 -4.09
N ASP A 106 -14.52 -5.62 -3.50
CA ASP A 106 -13.39 -5.15 -2.69
C ASP A 106 -12.27 -4.55 -3.58
N VAL A 107 -12.15 -5.01 -4.84
CA VAL A 107 -11.18 -4.50 -5.82
C VAL A 107 -11.60 -3.11 -6.30
N GLU A 108 -12.86 -2.95 -6.70
CA GLU A 108 -13.39 -1.65 -7.11
C GLU A 108 -13.29 -0.64 -5.97
N ARG A 109 -13.64 -1.05 -4.74
CA ARG A 109 -13.51 -0.20 -3.56
C ARG A 109 -12.05 0.16 -3.26
N LEU A 110 -11.12 -0.77 -3.48
CA LEU A 110 -9.69 -0.50 -3.33
C LEU A 110 -9.22 0.57 -4.32
N ILE A 111 -9.62 0.45 -5.59
CA ILE A 111 -9.27 1.41 -6.65
C ILE A 111 -9.78 2.81 -6.28
N GLU A 112 -11.07 2.94 -5.92
CA GLU A 112 -11.66 4.22 -5.52
C GLU A 112 -10.89 4.88 -4.37
N LEU A 113 -10.53 4.10 -3.35
CA LEU A 113 -9.83 4.62 -2.18
C LEU A 113 -8.38 4.98 -2.48
N LEU A 114 -7.71 4.25 -3.37
CA LEU A 114 -6.36 4.59 -3.82
C LEU A 114 -6.37 5.85 -4.69
N GLU A 115 -7.34 6.01 -5.58
CA GLU A 115 -7.52 7.23 -6.39
C GLU A 115 -7.83 8.43 -5.49
N GLN A 116 -8.72 8.27 -4.51
CA GLN A 116 -9.02 9.31 -3.53
C GLN A 116 -7.80 9.67 -2.67
N ALA A 117 -7.03 8.68 -2.20
CA ALA A 117 -5.87 8.91 -1.35
C ALA A 117 -4.67 9.50 -2.12
N SER A 118 -4.53 9.17 -3.40
CA SER A 118 -3.48 9.74 -4.27
C SER A 118 -3.82 11.12 -4.82
N GLY A 119 -5.10 11.53 -4.77
CA GLY A 119 -5.55 12.77 -5.39
C GLY A 119 -5.46 12.76 -6.93
N LEU A 120 -5.19 11.60 -7.54
CA LEU A 120 -5.10 11.46 -8.98
C LEU A 120 -6.51 11.41 -9.59
N PRO A 121 -6.76 12.11 -10.70
CA PRO A 121 -8.01 11.94 -11.43
C PRO A 121 -8.12 10.50 -11.96
N PRO A 122 -9.34 9.93 -12.02
CA PRO A 122 -9.53 8.60 -12.60
C PRO A 122 -8.99 8.59 -14.03
N PRO A 123 -8.32 7.50 -14.46
CA PRO A 123 -7.78 7.43 -15.80
C PRO A 123 -8.89 7.63 -16.84
N PRO A 124 -8.60 8.27 -17.98
CA PRO A 124 -9.56 8.37 -19.05
C PRO A 124 -9.95 6.96 -19.49
N ALA A 125 -11.25 6.65 -19.43
CA ALA A 125 -11.79 5.39 -19.92
C ALA A 125 -11.25 5.16 -21.35
N LEU A 126 -10.59 4.02 -21.57
CA LEU A 126 -10.20 3.63 -22.91
C LEU A 126 -11.46 3.51 -23.78
N PRO A 127 -11.41 3.89 -25.06
CA PRO A 127 -12.57 3.79 -25.93
C PRO A 127 -13.08 2.35 -25.95
N GLU A 128 -14.29 2.15 -25.45
CA GLU A 128 -15.09 0.92 -25.56
C GLU A 128 -15.19 0.53 -27.05
N GLY A 129 -14.26 -0.29 -27.55
CA GLY A 129 -14.24 -0.53 -29.00
C GLY A 129 -13.21 -1.51 -29.56
N VAL A 130 -12.30 -2.07 -28.76
CA VAL A 130 -11.33 -3.08 -29.26
C VAL A 130 -11.50 -4.40 -28.54
N SER A 131 -12.74 -4.86 -28.41
CA SER A 131 -13.05 -6.27 -28.12
C SER A 131 -14.22 -6.78 -28.95
N GLU A 132 -14.45 -6.15 -30.11
CA GLU A 132 -15.38 -6.66 -31.11
C GLU A 132 -14.62 -7.60 -32.07
N ARG A 133 -14.62 -8.88 -31.72
CA ARG A 133 -14.97 -9.96 -32.66
C ARG A 133 -14.01 -10.18 -33.85
N SER A 134 -12.83 -10.76 -33.61
CA SER A 134 -12.25 -11.71 -34.57
C SER A 134 -12.82 -13.11 -34.31
N ALA A 135 -14.07 -13.30 -34.73
CA ALA A 135 -14.63 -14.63 -34.92
C ALA A 135 -14.03 -15.24 -36.20
N PRO A 136 -13.71 -16.53 -36.24
CA PRO A 136 -13.18 -17.19 -37.43
C PRO A 136 -14.26 -17.19 -38.52
N GLN A 137 -13.99 -16.64 -39.70
CA GLN A 137 -14.87 -16.83 -40.86
C GLN A 137 -14.89 -18.33 -41.21
N PRO A 138 -16.05 -19.02 -41.16
CA PRO A 138 -16.21 -20.33 -41.74
C PRO A 138 -16.62 -20.18 -43.22
N GLY A 139 -15.81 -20.74 -44.11
CA GLY A 139 -16.27 -21.13 -45.44
C GLY A 139 -15.96 -20.14 -46.57
N LEU A 140 -14.93 -20.45 -47.35
CA LEU A 140 -15.00 -20.24 -48.79
C LEU A 140 -14.64 -21.56 -49.47
N SER A 141 -15.68 -22.29 -49.88
CA SER A 141 -15.61 -23.40 -50.84
C SER A 141 -16.27 -22.92 -52.12
N ALA A 142 -15.47 -22.75 -53.17
CA ALA A 142 -15.85 -22.90 -54.58
C ALA A 142 -14.56 -23.00 -55.41
#